data_AF-A0A6C2YW35-F1
#
_entry.id   AF-A0A6C2YW35-F1
#
_cell.length_a   1.000
_cell.length_b   1.000
_cell.length_c   1.000
_cell.angle_alpha   90.00
_cell.angle_beta   90.00
_cell.angle_gamma   90.00
#
_symmetry.space_group_name_H-M   'P 1'
#
loop_
_entity.id
_entity.type
_entity.pdbx_description
1 polymer ?
#
loop_
_entity_poly.entity_id
_entity_poly.type
_entity_poly.pdbx_seq_one_letter_code
_entity_poly.pdbx_strand_id
1 'polypeptide(L)'
;MRAEISYDLVMSDDMGFVEGTFRLPGGDWQVVIVSQYDVSVPVAVPQVWDSGVRGVFVRFPRGWPLNAAAVERVLSASLGVTEWLVVRGPDSMQLR
;
A
#
# COMPACT_ATOMS: atom_id res chain seq x y z
N MET A 1 5.42 -15.57 -0.74
CA MET A 1 3.93 -15.56 -0.86
C MET A 1 3.54 -14.62 -1.98
N ARG A 2 2.65 -15.02 -2.91
CA ARG A 2 2.18 -14.17 -4.02
C ARG A 2 0.89 -13.45 -3.62
N ALA A 3 0.87 -12.13 -3.61
CA ALA A 3 -0.29 -11.34 -3.22
C ALA A 3 -0.76 -10.43 -4.37
N GLU A 4 -1.93 -9.83 -4.21
CA GLU A 4 -2.51 -8.94 -5.21
C GLU A 4 -2.58 -7.50 -4.69
N ILE A 5 -2.36 -6.53 -5.57
CA ILE A 5 -2.45 -5.11 -5.28
C ILE A 5 -3.21 -4.38 -6.40
N SER A 6 -3.96 -3.35 -6.03
CA SER A 6 -4.67 -2.44 -6.92
C SER A 6 -4.37 -1.02 -6.46
N TYR A 7 -4.05 -0.14 -7.41
CA TYR A 7 -3.82 1.28 -7.14
C TYR A 7 -5.03 2.08 -7.62
N ASP A 8 -5.50 3.02 -6.81
CA ASP A 8 -6.63 3.89 -7.21
C ASP A 8 -6.17 5.04 -8.12
N LEU A 9 -4.85 5.23 -8.20
CA LEU A 9 -4.19 6.24 -9.01
C LEU A 9 -3.40 5.61 -10.14
N VAL A 10 -3.24 6.37 -11.23
CA VAL A 10 -2.22 6.03 -12.25
C VAL A 10 -0.85 6.32 -11.64
N MET A 11 -0.08 5.25 -11.41
CA MET A 11 1.24 5.34 -10.81
C MET A 11 2.23 6.06 -11.74
N SER A 12 3.10 6.87 -11.13
CA SER A 12 4.24 7.50 -11.79
C SER A 12 5.54 7.21 -11.04
N ASP A 13 6.67 7.68 -11.56
CA ASP A 13 8.00 7.44 -10.99
C ASP A 13 8.26 8.16 -9.66
N ASP A 14 7.50 9.23 -9.38
CA ASP A 14 7.57 9.98 -8.13
C ASP A 14 6.21 10.61 -7.77
N MET A 15 5.63 10.13 -6.67
CA MET A 15 4.32 10.51 -6.18
C MET A 15 4.44 11.19 -4.80
N GLY A 16 3.59 12.16 -4.50
CA GLY A 16 3.47 12.66 -3.12
C GLY A 16 2.64 11.73 -2.21
N PHE A 17 1.83 10.88 -2.83
CA PHE A 17 0.80 10.07 -2.17
C PHE A 17 0.42 8.88 -3.06
N VAL A 18 0.15 7.74 -2.42
CA VAL A 18 -0.37 6.53 -3.07
C VAL A 18 -1.49 5.99 -2.22
N GLU A 19 -2.58 5.57 -2.84
CA GLU A 19 -3.63 4.80 -2.20
C GLU A 19 -4.12 3.67 -3.10
N GLY A 20 -4.74 2.69 -2.47
CA GLY A 20 -5.29 1.54 -3.15
C GLY A 20 -5.63 0.43 -2.18
N THR A 21 -5.71 -0.78 -2.72
CA THR A 21 -6.10 -1.96 -1.98
C THR A 21 -5.16 -3.13 -2.27
N PHE A 22 -5.02 -4.04 -1.33
CA PHE A 22 -4.25 -5.26 -1.49
C PHE A 22 -4.96 -6.44 -0.81
N ARG A 23 -4.63 -7.66 -1.21
CA ARG A 23 -5.05 -8.86 -0.46
C ARG A 23 -3.95 -9.92 -0.46
N LEU A 24 -3.81 -10.58 0.67
CA LEU A 24 -2.98 -11.77 0.81
C LEU A 24 -3.74 -12.99 0.25
N PRO A 25 -3.05 -14.11 -0.08
CA PRO A 25 -3.71 -15.33 -0.55
C PRO A 25 -4.87 -15.77 0.33
N GLY A 26 -6.07 -15.83 -0.27
CA GLY A 26 -7.30 -16.25 0.42
C GLY A 26 -7.82 -15.26 1.46
N GLY A 27 -7.22 -14.08 1.58
CA GLY A 27 -7.67 -13.02 2.48
C GLY A 27 -8.61 -12.01 1.82
N ASP A 28 -9.24 -11.20 2.65
CA ASP A 28 -10.06 -10.07 2.20
C ASP A 28 -9.21 -8.90 1.69
N TRP A 29 -9.85 -8.04 0.90
CA TRP A 29 -9.26 -6.78 0.49
C TRP A 29 -9.02 -5.88 1.70
N GLN A 30 -7.82 -5.31 1.73
CA GLN A 30 -7.32 -4.39 2.73
C GLN A 30 -6.88 -3.12 2.04
N VAL A 31 -6.91 -2.01 2.76
CA VAL A 31 -6.52 -0.71 2.20
C VAL A 31 -5.04 -0.46 2.44
N VAL A 32 -4.37 0.14 1.45
CA VAL A 32 -3.03 0.70 1.61
C VAL A 32 -3.08 2.20 1.37
N ILE A 33 -2.45 2.96 2.26
CA ILE A 33 -2.15 4.37 2.06
C ILE A 33 -0.67 4.58 2.27
N VAL A 34 -0.02 5.30 1.37
CA VAL A 34 1.38 5.72 1.50
C VAL A 34 1.45 7.22 1.31
N SER A 35 2.12 7.91 2.23
CA SER A 35 2.34 9.35 2.12
C SER A 35 3.71 9.73 2.67
N GLN A 36 4.26 10.84 2.19
CA GLN A 36 5.57 11.30 2.58
C GLN A 36 5.55 12.02 3.96
N TYR A 37 6.46 11.60 4.84
CA TYR A 37 6.66 12.12 6.19
C TYR A 37 8.16 12.35 6.47
N ASP A 38 8.43 13.12 7.52
CA ASP A 38 9.78 13.31 8.06
C ASP A 38 10.22 12.05 8.86
N VAL A 39 10.48 10.96 8.14
CA VAL A 39 11.02 9.69 8.65
C VAL A 39 12.26 9.30 7.86
N SER A 40 13.25 8.66 8.50
CA SER A 40 14.50 8.27 7.84
C SER A 40 14.39 6.99 7.02
N VAL A 41 13.40 6.15 7.31
CA VAL A 41 13.09 4.89 6.61
C VAL A 41 11.58 4.70 6.52
N PRO A 42 11.07 3.94 5.54
CA PRO A 42 9.65 3.62 5.47
C PRO A 42 9.16 2.89 6.72
N VAL A 43 8.01 3.30 7.25
CA VAL A 43 7.37 2.67 8.42
C VAL A 43 5.96 2.24 8.06
N ALA A 44 5.73 0.94 8.00
CA ALA A 44 4.41 0.35 7.83
C ALA A 44 3.70 0.25 9.19
N VAL A 45 2.50 0.82 9.27
CA VAL A 45 1.67 0.83 10.48
C VAL A 45 0.35 0.13 10.17
N PRO A 46 0.04 -0.99 10.84
CA PRO A 46 -1.28 -1.61 10.72
C PRO A 46 -2.39 -0.62 11.11
N GLN A 47 -3.48 -0.61 10.35
CA GLN A 47 -4.62 0.27 10.58
C GLN A 47 -5.94 -0.49 10.49
N VAL A 48 -6.96 0.08 11.12
CA VAL A 48 -8.37 -0.27 10.95
C VAL A 48 -9.10 1.04 10.64
N TRP A 49 -9.85 1.07 9.55
CA TRP A 49 -10.61 2.25 9.13
C TRP A 49 -11.99 2.28 9.79
N ASP A 50 -12.73 3.37 9.61
CA ASP A 50 -14.04 3.55 10.24
C ASP A 50 -15.05 2.50 9.76
N SER A 51 -14.91 2.01 8.52
CA SER A 51 -15.64 0.85 7.98
C SER A 51 -15.37 -0.48 8.71
N GLY A 52 -14.32 -0.56 9.52
CA GLY A 52 -13.81 -1.80 10.13
C GLY A 52 -12.85 -2.60 9.23
N VAL A 53 -12.64 -2.17 7.98
CA VAL A 53 -11.66 -2.81 7.08
C VAL A 53 -10.24 -2.54 7.58
N ARG A 54 -9.40 -3.58 7.50
CA ARG A 54 -7.98 -3.48 7.90
C ARG A 54 -7.13 -2.93 6.77
N GLY A 55 -5.94 -2.46 7.12
CA GLY A 55 -5.01 -1.95 6.14
C GLY A 55 -3.64 -1.66 6.70
N VAL A 56 -2.84 -1.01 5.86
CA VAL A 56 -1.51 -0.52 6.22
C VAL A 56 -1.42 0.94 5.81
N PHE A 57 -1.02 1.78 6.77
CA PHE A 57 -0.56 3.12 6.49
C PHE A 57 0.97 3.13 6.48
N VAL A 58 1.57 3.56 5.38
CA VAL A 58 3.03 3.67 5.25
C VAL A 58 3.43 5.13 5.34
N ARG A 59 4.23 5.45 6.36
CA ARG A 59 4.98 6.70 6.42
C ARG A 59 6.23 6.52 5.57
N PHE A 60 6.33 7.24 4.46
CA PHE A 60 7.44 7.14 3.53
C PHE A 60 8.40 8.33 3.68
N PRO A 61 9.73 8.17 3.60
CA PRO A 61 10.66 9.29 3.73
C PRO A 61 10.42 10.38 2.69
N ARG A 62 10.47 11.65 3.11
CA ARG A 62 10.56 12.77 2.16
C ARG A 62 11.86 12.72 1.35
N GLY A 63 11.77 13.19 0.10
CA GLY A 63 12.91 13.25 -0.83
C GLY A 63 13.32 11.90 -1.43
N TRP A 64 12.63 10.80 -1.08
CA TRP A 64 12.78 9.52 -1.74
C TRP A 64 11.69 9.36 -2.81
N PRO A 65 12.02 8.86 -4.02
CA PRO A 65 11.02 8.62 -5.05
C PRO A 65 9.97 7.60 -4.57
N LEU A 66 8.70 8.01 -4.56
CA LEU A 66 7.59 7.14 -4.23
C LEU A 66 6.89 6.68 -5.52
N ASN A 67 7.05 5.40 -5.83
CA ASN A 67 6.44 4.75 -6.99
C ASN A 67 5.97 3.33 -6.62
N ALA A 68 5.36 2.61 -7.58
CA ALA A 68 4.82 1.27 -7.36
C ALA A 68 5.86 0.30 -6.80
N ALA A 69 7.07 0.29 -7.37
CA ALA A 69 8.16 -0.58 -6.91
C ALA A 69 8.58 -0.26 -5.46
N ALA A 70 8.57 1.01 -5.06
CA ALA A 70 8.85 1.41 -3.69
C ALA A 70 7.74 0.93 -2.72
N VAL A 71 6.47 1.13 -3.08
CA VAL A 71 5.32 0.65 -2.27
C VAL A 71 5.38 -0.87 -2.10
N GLU A 72 5.50 -1.60 -3.20
CA GLU A 72 5.56 -3.06 -3.22
C GLU A 72 6.72 -3.60 -2.39
N ARG A 73 7.90 -2.96 -2.44
CA ARG A 73 9.05 -3.34 -1.61
C ARG A 73 8.76 -3.18 -0.12
N VAL A 74 8.16 -2.07 0.29
CA VAL A 74 7.82 -1.82 1.70
C VAL A 74 6.76 -2.82 2.18
N LEU A 75 5.72 -3.05 1.39
CA LEU A 75 4.67 -4.01 1.72
C LEU A 75 5.21 -5.44 1.76
N SER A 76 6.08 -5.83 0.82
CA SER A 76 6.76 -7.13 0.82
C SER A 76 7.53 -7.37 2.11
N ALA A 77 8.35 -6.40 2.52
CA ALA A 77 9.10 -6.48 3.76
C ALA A 77 8.20 -6.56 5.00
N SER A 78 7.09 -5.82 5.01
CA SER A 78 6.16 -5.78 6.15
C SER A 78 5.24 -6.99 6.25
N LEU A 79 4.85 -7.60 5.13
CA LEU A 79 3.79 -8.61 5.06
C LEU A 79 4.31 -10.00 4.69
N GLY A 80 5.61 -10.17 4.44
CA GLY A 80 6.19 -11.44 4.00
C GLY A 80 5.77 -11.84 2.57
N VAL A 81 5.39 -10.85 1.75
CA VAL A 81 5.04 -11.05 0.34
C VAL A 81 6.32 -11.07 -0.50
N THR A 82 6.38 -11.98 -1.47
CA THR A 82 7.55 -12.15 -2.36
C THR A 82 7.27 -11.67 -3.78
N GLU A 83 6.00 -11.56 -4.16
CA GLU A 83 5.57 -11.14 -5.48
C GLU A 83 4.21 -10.44 -5.37
N TRP A 84 4.06 -9.32 -6.06
CA TRP A 84 2.79 -8.61 -6.21
C TRP A 84 2.27 -8.76 -7.64
N LEU A 85 1.02 -9.18 -7.76
CA LEU A 85 0.28 -9.12 -9.00
C LEU A 85 -0.59 -7.86 -8.98
N VAL A 86 -0.32 -6.93 -9.87
CA VAL A 86 -1.18 -5.75 -10.05
C VAL A 86 -2.47 -6.19 -10.75
N VAL A 87 -3.61 -5.97 -10.12
CA VAL A 87 -4.94 -6.36 -10.60
C VAL A 87 -5.92 -5.20 -10.48
N ARG A 88 -7.13 -5.37 -11.01
CA ARG A 88 -8.25 -4.46 -10.75
C ARG A 88 -8.95 -4.88 -9.46
N GLY A 89 -8.70 -4.13 -8.39
CA GLY A 89 -9.35 -4.30 -7.09
C GLY A 89 -10.51 -3.32 -6.86
N PRO A 90 -11.11 -3.36 -5.67
CA PRO A 90 -12.07 -2.35 -5.23
C PRO A 90 -11.39 -1.01 -4.96
N ASP A 91 -12.18 0.06 -5.06
CA ASP A 91 -11.79 1.44 -4.71
C ASP A 91 -11.57 1.55 -3.20
N SER A 92 -10.40 2.03 -2.77
CA SER A 92 -10.07 2.13 -1.35
C SER A 92 -10.97 3.12 -0.60
N MET A 93 -11.52 4.14 -1.28
CA MET A 93 -12.48 5.07 -0.68
C MET A 93 -13.78 4.36 -0.27
N GLN A 94 -14.19 3.31 -0.97
CA GLN A 94 -15.40 2.54 -0.63
C GLN A 94 -15.16 1.58 0.54
N LEU A 95 -13.89 1.27 0.82
CA LEU A 95 -13.51 0.37 1.90
C LEU A 95 -13.08 1.09 3.18
N ARG A 96 -12.85 2.39 3.18
CA ARG A 96 -12.45 3.15 4.38
C ARG A 96 -13.64 3.61 5.21
#